data_AF-A0A7X8FYW1-F1
#
_entry.id   AF-A0A7X8FYW1-F1
#
_cell.length_a   1.000
_cell.length_b   1.000
_cell.length_c   1.000
_cell.angle_alpha   90.00
_cell.angle_beta   90.00
_cell.angle_gamma   90.00
#
_symmetry.space_group_name_H-M   'P 1'
#
loop_
_entity.id
_entity.type
_entity.pdbx_description
1 polymer ?
#
loop_
_entity_poly.entity_id
_entity_poly.type
_entity_poly.pdbx_seq_one_letter_code
_entity_poly.pdbx_strand_id
1 'polypeptide(L)' 'MLTPIFIKWIFIFSLIVIFIAGIVMITKGATARYGGGGQVITGLLTMIIGPLVARIQCELFIVIFKIHESLVILRDKK' A
#
# COMPACT_ATOMS: atom_id res chain seq x y z
N MET A 1 7.67 11.53 -17.33
CA MET A 1 7.17 12.50 -16.30
C MET A 1 5.70 12.29 -15.89
N LEU A 2 4.90 11.51 -16.63
CA LEU A 2 3.53 11.10 -16.22
C LEU A 2 3.53 10.01 -15.14
N THR A 3 4.50 9.11 -15.19
CA THR A 3 4.72 8.00 -14.24
C THR A 3 4.72 8.41 -12.76
N PRO A 4 5.42 9.48 -12.31
CA PRO A 4 5.40 9.88 -10.90
C PRO A 4 4.03 10.34 -10.41
N ILE A 5 3.18 10.92 -11.27
CA ILE A 5 1.83 11.37 -10.90
C ILE A 5 0.89 10.19 -10.71
N PHE A 6 0.91 9.20 -11.62
CA PHE A 6 0.09 7.99 -11.48
C PHE A 6 0.42 7.21 -10.21
N ILE A 7 1.71 7.06 -9.91
CA ILE A 7 2.18 6.32 -8.74
C ILE A 7 1.82 7.06 -7.45
N LYS A 8 1.85 8.40 -7.44
CA LYS A 8 1.40 9.19 -6.28
C LYS A 8 -0.07 8.91 -5.92
N TRP A 9 -0.94 8.75 -6.92
CA TRP A 9 -2.33 8.36 -6.71
C TRP A 9 -2.47 6.92 -6.19
N ILE A 10 -1.67 5.97 -6.69
CA ILE A 10 -1.68 4.59 -6.17
C ILE A 10 -1.26 4.54 -4.70
N PHE A 11 -0.27 5.36 -4.33
CA PHE A 11 0.25 5.43 -2.97
C PHE A 11 -0.82 5.94 -1.99
N ILE A 12 -1.50 7.03 -2.35
CA ILE A 12 -2.53 7.59 -1.47
C ILE A 12 -3.69 6.62 -1.31
N PHE A 13 -4.04 5.89 -2.37
CA PHE A 13 -5.08 4.86 -2.32
C PHE A 13 -4.67 3.70 -1.39
N SER A 14 -3.44 3.22 -1.51
CA SER A 14 -2.91 2.17 -0.61
C SER A 14 -2.91 2.61 0.85
N LEU A 15 -2.51 3.86 1.13
CA LEU A 15 -2.58 4.42 2.48
C LEU A 15 -4.01 4.46 3.03
N ILE A 16 -4.97 4.91 2.23
CA ILE A 16 -6.39 4.93 2.60
C ILE A 16 -6.88 3.51 2.91
N VAL A 17 -6.53 2.52 2.08
CA VAL A 17 -6.90 1.12 2.31
C VAL A 17 -6.32 0.58 3.62
N ILE A 18 -5.05 0.86 3.92
CA ILE A 18 -4.41 0.45 5.18
C ILE A 18 -5.11 1.08 6.38
N PHE A 19 -5.45 2.36 6.29
CA PHE A 19 -6.12 3.09 7.35
C PHE A 19 -7.52 2.52 7.62
N ILE A 20 -8.29 2.28 6.55
CA ILE A 20 -9.62 1.66 6.63
C ILE A 20 -9.51 0.23 7.18
N ALA A 21 -8.58 -0.58 6.67
CA ALA A 21 -8.38 -1.95 7.12
C ALA A 21 -8.02 -2.01 8.61
N GLY A 22 -7.15 -1.12 9.09
CA GLY A 22 -6.80 -1.00 10.50
C GLY A 22 -8.00 -0.67 11.38
N ILE A 23 -8.81 0.33 10.98
CA ILE A 23 -10.04 0.69 11.70
C ILE A 23 -11.05 -0.47 11.70
N VAL A 24 -11.22 -1.16 10.58
CA VAL A 24 -12.11 -2.32 10.48
C VAL A 24 -11.64 -3.46 11.40
N MET A 25 -10.34 -3.72 11.49
CA MET A 25 -9.80 -4.71 12.41
C MET A 25 -10.00 -4.32 13.88
N ILE A 26 -9.80 -3.05 14.22
CA ILE A 26 -10.03 -2.53 15.57
C ILE A 26 -11.51 -2.63 15.96
N THR A 27 -12.43 -2.21 15.09
CA THR A 27 -13.88 -2.27 15.34
C THR A 27 -14.39 -3.70 15.46
N LYS A 28 -13.89 -4.63 14.64
CA LYS A 28 -14.18 -6.06 14.77
C LYS A 28 -13.62 -6.65 16.07
N GLY A 29 -12.41 -6.27 16.45
CA GLY A 29 -11.79 -6.69 17.71
C GLY A 29 -12.52 -6.13 18.95
N ALA A 30 -12.99 -4.88 18.90
CA ALA A 30 -13.72 -4.24 19.98
C ALA A 30 -15.14 -4.78 20.18
N THR A 31 -15.77 -5.26 19.10
CA THR A 31 -17.13 -5.86 19.15
C THR A 31 -17.11 -7.37 19.39
N ALA A 32 -15.94 -8.00 19.44
CA ALA A 32 -15.80 -9.43 19.68
C ALA A 32 -16.08 -9.79 21.15
N ARG A 33 -16.95 -10.78 21.37
CA ARG A 33 -17.43 -11.19 22.70
C ARG A 33 -16.34 -11.84 23.58
N TYR A 34 -15.32 -12.44 22.98
CA TYR A 34 -14.11 -12.99 23.63
C TYR A 34 -12.92 -12.96 22.65
N GLY A 35 -11.70 -12.73 23.15
CA GLY A 35 -10.46 -12.82 22.36
C GLY A 35 -10.14 -11.61 21.46
N GLY A 36 -10.94 -10.55 21.51
CA GLY A 36 -10.82 -9.37 20.63
C GLY A 36 -9.56 -8.51 20.82
N GLY A 37 -8.91 -8.57 21.99
CA GLY A 37 -7.72 -7.77 22.29
C GLY A 37 -6.56 -7.99 21.32
N GLY A 38 -6.34 -9.24 20.88
CA GLY A 38 -5.31 -9.55 19.88
C GLY A 38 -5.60 -8.93 18.52
N GLN A 39 -6.87 -8.86 18.12
CA GLN A 39 -7.31 -8.25 16.86
C GLN A 39 -7.17 -6.73 16.85
N VAL A 40 -7.38 -6.09 17.99
CA VAL A 40 -7.16 -4.65 18.16
C VAL A 40 -5.67 -4.31 18.05
N ILE A 41 -4.81 -5.10 18.71
CA ILE A 41 -3.35 -4.92 18.65
C ILE A 41 -2.85 -5.10 17.22
N THR A 42 -3.27 -6.15 16.52
CA THR A 42 -2.87 -6.34 15.11
C THR A 42 -3.40 -5.25 14.20
N GLY A 43 -4.63 -4.74 14.41
CA GLY A 43 -5.15 -3.59 13.69
C GLY A 43 -4.31 -2.33 13.87
N LEU A 44 -3.89 -2.04 15.10
CA LEU A 44 -3.01 -0.90 15.42
C LEU A 44 -1.61 -1.08 14.83
N LEU A 45 -1.05 -2.27 14.93
CA LEU A 45 0.25 -2.62 14.36
C LEU A 45 0.24 -2.47 12.83
N THR A 46 -0.87 -2.83 12.19
CA THR A 46 -1.08 -2.68 10.75
C THR A 46 -1.14 -1.21 10.32
N MET A 47 -1.69 -0.31 11.14
CA MET A 47 -1.67 1.14 10.85
C MET A 47 -0.26 1.75 10.92
N ILE A 48 0.65 1.17 11.71
CA ILE A 48 2.03 1.67 11.85
C ILE A 48 2.96 1.03 10.81
N ILE A 49 2.87 -0.30 10.63
CA ILE A 49 3.73 -1.05 9.71
C ILE A 49 3.21 -0.98 8.27
N GLY A 50 1.90 -0.90 8.07
CA GLY A 50 1.28 -0.83 6.75
C GLY A 50 1.81 0.32 5.89
N PRO A 51 1.92 1.56 6.39
CA PRO A 51 2.51 2.68 5.63
C PRO A 51 3.97 2.45 5.24
N LEU A 52 4.75 1.76 6.07
CA LEU A 52 6.14 1.38 5.76
C LEU A 52 6.19 0.40 4.59
N VAL A 53 5.35 -0.64 4.62
CA VAL A 53 5.23 -1.61 3.52
C VAL A 53 4.72 -0.96 2.23
N ALA A 54 3.74 -0.05 2.34
CA ALA A 54 3.23 0.70 1.19
C ALA A 54 4.31 1.54 0.52
N ARG A 55 5.23 2.14 1.28
CA ARG A 55 6.37 2.88 0.71
C ARG A 55 7.28 1.96 -0.11
N ILE A 56 7.64 0.80 0.44
CA ILE A 56 8.51 -0.18 -0.24
C ILE A 56 7.84 -0.67 -1.54
N GLN A 57 6.55 -1.00 -1.49
CA GLN A 57 5.81 -1.40 -2.69
C GLN A 57 5.79 -0.29 -3.74
N CYS A 58 5.54 0.96 -3.35
CA CYS A 58 5.53 2.08 -4.30
C CYS A 58 6.89 2.29 -4.98
N GLU A 59 7.99 2.12 -4.25
CA GLU A 59 9.34 2.26 -4.81
C GLU A 59 9.64 1.15 -5.82
N LEU A 60 9.22 -0.10 -5.54
CA LEU A 60 9.29 -1.21 -6.50
C LEU A 60 8.46 -0.93 -7.75
N PHE A 61 7.24 -0.41 -7.62
CA PHE A 61 6.41 -0.05 -8.77
C PHE A 61 7.10 1.01 -9.65
N ILE A 62 7.71 2.04 -9.06
CA ILE A 62 8.46 3.05 -9.83
C ILE A 62 9.57 2.40 -10.65
N VAL A 63 10.33 1.49 -10.04
CA VAL A 63 11.42 0.78 -10.72
C VAL A 63 10.90 -0.05 -11.89
N ILE A 64 9.82 -0.82 -11.68
CA ILE A 64 9.22 -1.65 -12.75
C ILE A 64 8.72 -0.78 -13.90
N PHE A 65 8.04 0.33 -13.63
CA PHE A 65 7.58 1.22 -14.68
C PHE A 65 8.74 1.87 -15.44
N LYS A 66 9.83 2.22 -14.75
CA LYS A 66 11.05 2.72 -15.39
C LYS A 66 11.68 1.69 -16.33
N ILE A 67 11.71 0.43 -15.92
CA ILE A 67 12.19 -0.68 -16.74
C ILE A 67 11.28 -0.83 -17.98
N HIS A 68 9.96 -0.83 -17.79
CA HIS A 68 9.00 -0.90 -18.88
C HIS A 68 9.18 0.25 -19.89
N GLU A 69 9.33 1.49 -19.44
CA GLU A 69 9.58 2.64 -20.31
C GLU A 69 10.87 2.44 -21.14
N SER A 70 11.94 1.94 -20.50
CA SER A 70 13.21 1.63 -21.16
C SER A 70 13.07 0.53 -22.22
N LEU A 71 12.30 -0.53 -21.94
CA LEU A 71 12.02 -1.60 -22.91
C LEU A 71 11.21 -1.11 -24.12
N VAL A 72 10.22 -0.24 -23.90
CA VAL A 72 9.41 0.34 -24.98
C VAL A 72 10.29 1.16 -25.92
N ILE A 73 11.20 1.97 -25.38
CA ILE A 73 12.15 2.76 -26.18
C ILE A 73 13.04 1.86 -27.05
N LEU A 74 13.51 0.72 -26.52
CA LEU A 74 14.32 -0.23 -27.27
C LEU A 74 13.53 -0.93 -28.38
N ARG A 75 12.24 -1.21 -28.16
CA ARG A 75 11.35 -1.81 -29.16
C ARG A 75 11.09 -0.86 -30.33
N ASP A 76 10.82 0.41 -30.06
CA ASP A 76 10.51 1.42 -31.07
C ASP A 76 11.72 1.88 -31.89
N LYS A 77 12.94 1.59 -31.42
CA LYS A 77 14.19 1.90 -32.14
C LYS A 77 14.55 0.91 -33.25
N LYS A 78 13.65 -0.04 -33.55
CA LYS A 78 13.78 -1.05 -34.61
C LYS A 78 12.80 -0.75 -35.74
#